data_AF-A0A2Z6RH80-F1
#
_entry.id   AF-A0A2Z6RH80-F1
#
_cell.length_a   1.000
_cell.length_b   1.000
_cell.length_c   1.000
_cell.angle_alpha   90.00
_cell.angle_beta   90.00
_cell.angle_gamma   90.00
#
_symmetry.space_group_name_H-M   'P 1'
#
loop_
_entity.id
_entity.type
_entity.pdbx_description
1 polymer ?
#
loop_
_entity_poly.entity_id
_entity_poly.type
_entity_poly.pdbx_seq_one_letter_code
_entity_poly.pdbx_strand_id
1 'polypeptide(L)'
;MVDVASRYKASIPIGAYSVKDRQGILTSATIARSLEKIYDDPECPLVWPKLLITDRGSEFKGDCEKLMKEHGVKIQKAKSKHTMGIVERRSRTWVKNLLIVVEDINNSITRQLGISPVDAIKEKKVFAKPSYLRDGPIGFDEEKLSSDVLVRYLLYPIDLEDGRRRAGDLNWSPHIYHIRESMMQKNQPILYWLEEVPFGLTDDDDYVVKHPERSFVREELMVIPFDTELPPQWVQN
;
A
#
# COMPACT_ATOMS: atom_id res chain seq x y z
N MET A 1 2.08 15.51 5.70
CA MET A 1 1.78 15.52 4.25
C MET A 1 2.91 14.83 3.51
N VAL A 2 2.61 14.13 2.43
CA VAL A 2 3.61 13.41 1.64
C VAL A 2 3.32 13.68 0.17
N ASP A 3 4.31 14.16 -0.57
CA ASP A 3 4.24 14.19 -2.03
C ASP A 3 4.45 12.78 -2.59
N VAL A 4 3.57 12.34 -3.47
CA VAL A 4 3.55 10.94 -3.93
C VAL A 4 4.70 10.64 -4.89
N ALA A 5 5.08 11.62 -5.72
CA ALA A 5 6.08 11.44 -6.77
C ALA A 5 7.51 11.47 -6.20
N SER A 6 7.85 12.53 -5.47
CA SER A 6 9.16 12.75 -4.86
C SER A 6 9.35 12.03 -3.53
N ARG A 7 8.25 11.59 -2.89
CA ARG A 7 8.24 11.07 -1.51
C ARG A 7 8.62 12.09 -0.45
N TYR A 8 8.70 13.38 -0.81
CA TYR A 8 8.99 14.47 0.10
C TYR A 8 7.92 14.58 1.18
N LYS A 9 8.34 14.82 2.42
CA LYS A 9 7.44 14.88 3.57
C LYS A 9 7.51 16.25 4.21
N ALA A 10 6.34 16.80 4.51
CA ALA A 10 6.20 18.00 5.33
C ALA A 10 5.29 17.69 6.51
N SER A 11 5.62 18.22 7.67
CA SER A 11 4.85 17.96 8.88
C SER A 11 4.82 19.17 9.80
N ILE A 12 3.65 19.43 10.37
CA ILE A 12 3.46 20.40 11.44
C ILE A 12 2.87 19.65 12.64
N PRO A 13 3.41 19.80 13.85
CA PRO A 13 2.81 19.25 15.04
C PRO A 13 1.48 19.97 15.33
N ILE A 14 0.40 19.19 15.42
CA ILE A 14 -0.93 19.67 15.82
C ILE A 14 -1.16 19.22 17.26
N GLY A 15 -1.56 20.13 18.15
CA GLY A 15 -1.89 19.79 19.53
C GLY A 15 -0.94 20.32 20.63
N ALA A 16 0.05 21.17 20.30
CA ALA A 16 1.04 21.60 21.29
C ALA A 16 0.68 22.83 22.15
N TYR A 17 -0.37 23.62 21.84
CA TYR A 17 -0.64 24.86 22.59
C TYR A 17 -2.14 25.19 22.81
N SER A 18 -2.42 25.57 24.07
CA SER A 18 -3.56 26.30 24.64
C SER A 18 -4.97 25.68 24.60
N VAL A 19 -5.49 25.35 25.79
CA VAL A 19 -6.91 25.04 26.07
C VAL A 19 -7.81 26.29 25.90
N LYS A 20 -7.24 27.51 25.94
CA LYS A 20 -8.03 28.75 25.83
C LYS A 20 -8.59 29.02 24.43
N ASP A 21 -7.93 28.50 23.39
CA ASP A 21 -8.24 28.88 22.00
C ASP A 21 -8.70 27.69 21.13
N ARG A 22 -8.93 26.51 21.73
CA ARG A 22 -9.23 25.23 21.05
C ARG A 22 -8.21 24.83 19.95
N GLN A 23 -7.06 25.49 19.88
CA GLN A 23 -6.05 25.31 18.84
C GLN A 23 -5.30 23.97 18.89
N GLY A 24 -5.47 23.21 19.97
CA GLY A 24 -4.96 21.84 20.10
C GLY A 24 -5.95 20.75 19.68
N ILE A 25 -7.21 21.08 19.37
CA ILE A 25 -8.21 20.09 18.96
C ILE A 25 -8.06 19.84 17.45
N LEU A 26 -8.01 18.55 17.09
CA LEU A 26 -8.01 18.11 15.70
C LEU A 26 -9.38 18.42 15.08
N THR A 27 -9.49 19.56 14.42
CA THR A 27 -10.72 20.04 13.74
C THR A 27 -10.41 20.41 12.29
N SER A 28 -11.46 20.55 11.48
CA SER A 28 -11.38 21.03 10.09
C SER A 28 -10.58 22.33 9.96
N ALA A 29 -10.87 23.31 10.81
CA ALA A 29 -10.17 24.60 10.84
C ALA A 29 -8.70 24.46 11.22
N THR A 30 -8.37 23.61 12.19
CA THR A 30 -6.98 23.38 12.60
C THR A 30 -6.18 22.70 11.49
N ILE A 31 -6.78 21.74 10.77
CA ILE A 31 -6.17 21.10 9.60
C ILE A 31 -5.96 22.12 8.47
N ALA A 32 -7.00 22.89 8.12
CA ALA A 32 -6.94 23.89 7.06
C ALA A 32 -5.77 24.86 7.26
N ARG A 33 -5.69 25.47 8.45
CA ARG A 33 -4.60 26.39 8.81
C ARG A 33 -3.23 25.71 8.83
N SER A 34 -3.16 24.42 9.15
CA SER A 34 -1.90 23.68 9.11
C SER A 34 -1.45 23.40 7.68
N LEU A 35 -2.39 23.22 6.74
CA LEU A 35 -2.08 23.03 5.33
C LEU A 35 -1.61 24.35 4.70
N GLU A 36 -2.27 25.47 4.99
CA GLU A 36 -1.79 26.82 4.60
C GLU A 36 -0.35 27.03 5.05
N LYS A 37 -0.05 26.79 6.34
CA LYS A 37 1.31 26.91 6.86
C LYS A 37 2.35 26.03 6.17
N ILE A 38 1.95 24.91 5.56
CA ILE A 38 2.90 24.06 4.82
C ILE A 38 3.09 24.58 3.39
N TYR A 39 2.02 25.00 2.72
CA TYR A 39 2.07 25.41 1.32
C TYR A 39 2.49 26.87 1.11
N ASP A 40 2.30 27.72 2.12
CA ASP A 40 2.68 29.13 2.08
C ASP A 40 4.09 29.37 2.69
N ASP A 41 4.74 28.32 3.20
CA ASP A 41 6.10 28.39 3.71
C ASP A 41 7.10 28.43 2.54
N PRO A 42 7.87 29.53 2.37
CA PRO A 42 8.81 29.66 1.26
C PRO A 42 9.98 28.67 1.34
N GLU A 43 10.28 28.13 2.52
CA GLU A 43 11.31 27.10 2.71
C GLU A 43 10.78 25.69 2.38
N CYS A 44 9.45 25.55 2.23
CA CYS A 44 8.82 24.30 1.86
C CYS A 44 8.70 24.20 0.33
N PRO A 45 9.33 23.20 -0.32
CA PRO A 45 9.25 23.04 -1.77
C PRO A 45 7.88 22.54 -2.27
N LEU A 46 6.92 22.28 -1.38
CA LEU A 46 5.59 21.81 -1.75
C LEU A 46 4.74 22.95 -2.28
N VAL A 47 4.14 22.72 -3.44
CA VAL A 47 3.14 23.61 -4.02
C VAL A 47 1.75 23.01 -3.89
N TRP A 48 0.73 23.87 -3.92
CA TRP A 48 -0.66 23.44 -3.92
C TRP A 48 -0.92 22.38 -5.01
N PRO A 49 -1.39 21.17 -4.64
CA PRO A 49 -1.48 20.05 -5.57
C PRO A 49 -2.76 20.12 -6.40
N LYS A 50 -2.80 19.40 -7.52
CA LYS A 50 -4.06 19.22 -8.28
C LYS A 50 -5.03 18.26 -7.58
N LEU A 51 -4.49 17.34 -6.78
CA LEU A 51 -5.24 16.27 -6.11
C LEU A 51 -4.67 16.04 -4.72
N LEU A 52 -5.54 16.10 -3.70
CA LEU A 52 -5.25 15.69 -2.33
C LEU A 52 -6.01 14.40 -2.02
N ILE A 53 -5.30 13.38 -1.54
CA ILE A 53 -5.89 12.12 -1.09
C ILE A 53 -5.92 12.11 0.43
N THR A 54 -7.11 11.94 1.02
CA THR A 54 -7.32 11.89 2.47
C THR A 54 -8.12 10.65 2.87
N ASP A 55 -8.18 10.33 4.15
CA ASP A 55 -9.19 9.39 4.64
C ASP A 55 -10.58 10.07 4.69
N ARG A 56 -11.55 9.36 5.27
CA ARG A 56 -12.93 9.84 5.45
C ARG A 56 -13.15 10.61 6.77
N GLY A 57 -12.07 10.99 7.46
CA GLY A 57 -12.08 11.73 8.72
C GLY A 57 -12.89 13.02 8.63
N SER A 58 -13.47 13.43 9.77
CA SER A 58 -14.26 14.65 9.86
C SER A 58 -13.39 15.91 9.82
N GLU A 59 -12.12 15.79 10.18
CA GLU A 59 -11.12 16.86 10.12
C GLU A 59 -10.74 17.28 8.69
N PHE A 60 -11.06 16.44 7.69
CA PHE A 60 -10.87 16.76 6.27
C PHE A 60 -12.14 17.25 5.58
N LYS A 61 -13.21 17.53 6.35
CA LYS A 61 -14.48 18.09 5.85
C LYS A 61 -14.62 19.56 6.22
N GLY A 62 -15.61 20.27 5.66
CA GLY A 62 -15.94 21.64 6.08
C GLY A 62 -14.87 22.64 5.64
N ASP A 63 -14.19 23.29 6.60
CA ASP A 63 -13.17 24.31 6.31
C ASP A 63 -12.04 23.78 5.42
N CYS A 64 -11.63 22.53 5.63
CA CYS A 64 -10.60 21.90 4.80
C CYS A 64 -11.08 21.73 3.35
N GLU A 65 -12.34 21.32 3.13
CA GLU A 65 -12.91 21.19 1.77
C GLU A 65 -13.03 22.55 1.08
N LYS A 66 -13.40 23.58 1.85
CA LYS A 66 -13.47 24.96 1.37
C LYS A 66 -12.10 25.47 0.92
N LEU A 67 -11.08 25.32 1.76
CA LEU A 67 -9.71 25.72 1.46
C LEU A 67 -9.20 25.03 0.18
N MET A 68 -9.37 23.71 0.07
CA MET A 68 -8.93 22.99 -1.13
C MET A 68 -9.62 23.51 -2.39
N LYS A 69 -10.92 23.83 -2.32
CA LYS A 69 -11.68 24.38 -3.44
C LYS A 69 -11.19 25.77 -3.86
N GLU A 70 -10.85 26.63 -2.89
CA GLU A 70 -10.31 27.98 -3.14
C GLU A 70 -8.97 27.92 -3.91
N HIS A 71 -8.14 26.93 -3.60
CA HIS A 71 -6.87 26.69 -4.30
C HIS A 71 -6.99 25.77 -5.53
N GLY A 72 -8.21 25.43 -5.96
CA GLY A 72 -8.44 24.59 -7.15
C GLY A 72 -8.01 23.13 -7.00
N VAL A 73 -7.83 22.66 -5.76
CA VAL A 73 -7.41 21.29 -5.43
C VAL A 73 -8.62 20.36 -5.39
N LYS A 74 -8.53 19.23 -6.12
CA LYS A 74 -9.54 18.16 -6.01
C LYS A 74 -9.24 17.30 -4.79
N ILE A 75 -10.28 16.92 -4.03
CA ILE A 75 -10.13 15.98 -2.92
C ILE A 75 -10.64 14.61 -3.36
N GLN A 76 -9.84 13.58 -3.11
CA GLN A 76 -10.25 12.19 -3.22
C GLN A 76 -10.16 11.51 -1.86
N LYS A 77 -11.28 10.92 -1.43
CA LYS A 77 -11.34 10.19 -0.15
C LYS A 77 -11.01 8.72 -0.40
N ALA A 78 -10.06 8.19 0.34
CA ALA A 78 -9.68 6.78 0.28
C ALA A 78 -10.89 5.87 0.61
N LYS A 79 -10.98 4.73 -0.08
CA LYS A 79 -12.05 3.74 0.14
C LYS A 79 -11.78 2.85 1.37
N SER A 80 -10.52 2.63 1.72
CA SER A 80 -10.10 1.87 2.89
C SER A 80 -8.83 2.47 3.52
N LYS A 81 -8.57 2.17 4.80
CA LYS A 81 -7.35 2.61 5.52
C LYS A 81 -6.06 2.07 4.88
N HIS A 82 -6.15 0.93 4.17
CA HIS A 82 -5.01 0.27 3.52
C HIS A 82 -4.38 1.07 2.37
N THR A 83 -5.12 2.00 1.75
CA THR A 83 -4.56 2.92 0.73
C THR A 83 -3.60 3.96 1.34
N MET A 84 -3.61 4.14 2.66
CA MET A 84 -2.86 5.17 3.40
C MET A 84 -1.73 4.62 4.29
N GLY A 85 -1.18 3.45 3.95
CA GLY A 85 -0.18 2.70 4.76
C GLY A 85 1.17 3.40 5.06
N ILE A 86 1.29 4.71 4.85
CA ILE A 86 2.49 5.51 5.14
C ILE A 86 2.43 6.17 6.54
N VAL A 87 1.26 6.30 7.17
CA VAL A 87 1.12 7.09 8.41
C VAL A 87 0.34 6.34 9.49
N GLU A 88 0.96 5.39 10.19
CA GLU A 88 0.34 4.85 11.42
C GLU A 88 1.36 4.27 12.42
N ARG A 89 2.03 5.16 13.18
CA ARG A 89 2.48 4.89 14.56
C ARG A 89 2.91 6.20 15.24
N ARG A 90 2.12 6.68 16.22
CA ARG A 90 2.44 7.89 17.01
C ARG A 90 2.99 7.49 18.39
N SER A 91 4.24 7.84 18.70
CA SER A 91 4.78 7.89 20.07
C SER A 91 5.08 9.35 20.45
N ARG A 92 4.96 9.72 21.73
CA ARG A 92 5.19 11.10 22.22
C ARG A 92 6.61 11.61 21.91
N THR A 93 7.60 10.71 21.87
CA THR A 93 8.98 11.02 21.50
C THR A 93 9.10 11.44 20.03
N TRP A 94 8.28 10.85 19.15
CA TRP A 94 8.27 11.19 17.72
C TRP A 94 7.78 12.61 17.47
N VAL A 95 6.83 13.12 18.26
CA VAL A 95 6.33 14.49 18.09
C VAL A 95 7.41 15.53 18.42
N LYS A 96 8.24 15.27 19.44
CA LYS A 96 9.33 16.17 19.84
C LYS A 96 10.47 16.22 18.82
N ASN A 97 10.79 15.07 18.23
CA ASN A 97 11.87 14.95 17.24
C ASN A 97 11.36 15.01 15.80
N LEU A 98 10.10 15.41 15.59
CA LEU A 98 9.41 15.30 14.31
C LEU A 98 10.15 16.03 13.19
N LEU A 99 10.61 17.26 13.47
CA LEU A 99 11.32 18.08 12.50
C LEU A 99 12.63 17.41 12.07
N ILE A 100 13.44 16.97 13.04
CA ILE A 100 14.72 16.28 12.80
C ILE A 100 14.51 14.99 12.00
N VAL A 101 13.50 14.20 12.37
CA VAL A 101 13.18 12.94 11.68
C VAL A 101 12.70 13.19 10.25
N VAL A 102 11.88 14.22 10.02
CA VAL A 102 11.42 14.55 8.67
C VAL A 102 12.55 15.08 7.80
N GLU A 103 13.44 15.89 8.36
CA GLU A 103 14.66 16.35 7.69
C GLU A 103 15.55 15.17 7.29
N ASP A 104 15.83 14.24 8.22
CA ASP A 104 16.61 13.03 7.94
C ASP A 104 15.96 12.15 6.85
N ILE A 105 14.63 11.97 6.90
CA ILE A 105 13.89 11.21 5.88
C ILE A 105 13.95 11.90 4.50
N ASN A 106 13.93 13.23 4.43
CA ASN A 106 13.97 13.96 3.17
C ASN A 106 15.38 14.05 2.57
N ASN A 107 16.43 13.91 3.38
CA ASN A 107 17.82 13.91 2.94
C ASN A 107 18.37 12.50 2.67
N SER A 108 17.74 11.46 3.20
CA SER A 108 18.16 10.07 2.98
C SER A 108 17.71 9.54 1.61
N ILE A 109 18.62 8.81 0.95
CA ILE A 109 18.32 8.15 -0.33
C ILE A 109 17.23 7.11 -0.12
N THR A 110 16.14 7.22 -0.88
CA THR A 110 15.08 6.22 -0.83
C THR A 110 15.40 5.03 -1.71
N ARG A 111 15.18 3.80 -1.22
CA ARG A 111 15.33 2.58 -2.04
C ARG A 111 14.46 2.62 -3.30
N GLN A 112 13.26 3.19 -3.18
CA GLN A 112 12.29 3.29 -4.26
C GLN A 112 12.72 4.24 -5.37
N LEU A 113 13.39 5.36 -5.08
CA LEU A 113 13.78 6.32 -6.13
C LEU A 113 15.26 6.19 -6.52
N GLY A 114 16.10 5.69 -5.60
CA GLY A 114 17.55 5.72 -5.74
C GLY A 114 18.16 7.11 -5.53
N ILE A 115 17.36 8.10 -5.15
CA ILE A 115 17.76 9.47 -4.80
C ILE A 115 17.02 9.94 -3.54
N SER A 116 17.47 11.05 -2.96
CA SER A 116 16.82 11.68 -1.81
C SER A 116 15.51 12.40 -2.23
N PRO A 117 14.50 12.48 -1.36
CA PRO A 117 13.28 13.25 -1.66
C PRO A 117 13.52 14.74 -1.93
N VAL A 118 14.50 15.36 -1.27
CA VAL A 118 14.85 16.78 -1.48
C VAL A 118 15.44 17.05 -2.86
N ASP A 119 16.10 16.06 -3.46
CA ASP A 119 16.57 16.14 -4.84
C ASP A 119 15.44 15.78 -5.81
N ALA A 120 14.69 14.72 -5.50
CA ALA A 120 13.59 14.24 -6.33
C ALA A 120 12.48 15.28 -6.56
N ILE A 121 12.18 16.13 -5.57
CA ILE A 121 11.14 17.17 -5.70
C ILE A 121 11.51 18.28 -6.69
N LYS A 122 12.81 18.47 -6.97
CA LYS A 122 13.30 19.44 -7.95
C LYS A 122 13.22 18.90 -9.38
N GLU A 123 13.09 17.58 -9.53
CA GLU A 123 13.07 16.91 -10.82
C GLU A 123 11.68 16.98 -11.48
N LYS A 124 11.68 17.21 -12.80
CA LYS A 124 10.43 17.22 -13.58
C LYS A 124 9.79 15.83 -13.68
N LYS A 125 10.60 14.78 -13.65
CA LYS A 125 10.18 13.38 -13.72
C LYS A 125 11.05 12.54 -12.79
N VAL A 126 10.40 11.74 -11.96
CA VAL A 126 11.06 10.81 -11.03
C VAL A 126 10.65 9.39 -11.41
N PHE A 127 11.64 8.50 -11.56
CA PHE A 127 11.40 7.09 -11.86
C PHE A 127 11.46 6.27 -10.57
N ALA A 128 10.40 5.51 -10.29
CA ALA A 128 10.40 4.56 -9.19
C ALA A 128 11.01 3.24 -9.65
N LYS A 129 12.01 2.78 -8.90
CA LYS A 129 12.49 1.41 -8.94
C LYS A 129 11.39 0.47 -8.44
N PRO A 130 11.29 -0.75 -8.98
CA PRO A 130 10.36 -1.75 -8.49
C PRO A 130 10.60 -2.02 -7.00
N SER A 131 9.52 -2.33 -6.27
CA SER A 131 9.57 -2.55 -4.81
C SER A 131 10.40 -3.77 -4.41
N TYR A 132 10.56 -4.71 -5.35
CA TYR A 132 11.40 -5.90 -5.31
C TYR A 132 12.45 -5.84 -6.43
N LEU A 133 13.68 -6.27 -6.12
CA LEU A 133 14.64 -6.60 -7.17
C LEU A 133 14.07 -7.83 -7.89
N ARG A 134 13.79 -7.70 -9.19
CA ARG A 134 13.42 -8.82 -10.05
C ARG A 134 14.61 -9.10 -10.94
N ASP A 135 15.29 -10.21 -10.70
CA ASP A 135 16.31 -10.73 -11.61
C ASP A 135 15.61 -11.61 -12.65
N GLY A 136 15.76 -11.26 -13.93
CA GLY A 136 15.22 -12.04 -15.04
C GLY A 136 14.37 -11.23 -16.03
N PRO A 137 13.92 -11.90 -17.10
CA PRO A 137 13.11 -11.28 -18.14
C PRO A 137 11.72 -10.84 -17.63
N ILE A 138 11.14 -9.81 -18.25
CA ILE A 138 9.86 -9.21 -17.85
C ILE A 138 8.95 -9.07 -19.07
N GLY A 139 7.67 -9.39 -18.90
CA GLY A 139 6.68 -9.25 -19.98
C GLY A 139 6.91 -10.31 -21.03
N PHE A 140 7.04 -9.93 -22.30
CA PHE A 140 7.15 -10.87 -23.43
C PHE A 140 8.31 -11.87 -23.33
N ASP A 141 9.37 -11.50 -22.61
CA ASP A 141 10.54 -12.34 -22.43
C ASP A 141 10.39 -13.30 -21.22
N GLU A 142 9.36 -13.11 -20.39
CA GLU A 142 9.10 -13.95 -19.20
C GLU A 142 8.48 -15.30 -19.61
N GLU A 143 9.02 -16.39 -19.05
CA GLU A 143 8.46 -17.73 -19.27
C GLU A 143 7.08 -17.82 -18.60
N LYS A 144 6.05 -17.96 -19.43
CA LYS A 144 4.66 -18.06 -18.99
C LYS A 144 4.37 -19.44 -18.41
N LEU A 145 3.80 -19.49 -17.20
CA LEU A 145 3.30 -20.74 -16.64
C LEU A 145 2.15 -21.29 -17.49
N SER A 146 2.21 -22.58 -17.79
CA SER A 146 1.14 -23.29 -18.49
C SER A 146 -0.09 -23.44 -17.58
N SER A 147 -1.28 -23.48 -18.17
CA SER A 147 -2.55 -23.54 -17.41
C SER A 147 -2.81 -24.88 -16.72
N ASP A 148 -2.12 -25.93 -17.13
CA ASP A 148 -2.22 -27.29 -16.59
C ASP A 148 -1.45 -27.48 -15.27
N VAL A 149 -0.56 -26.54 -14.90
CA VAL A 149 0.20 -26.64 -13.66
C VAL A 149 -0.65 -26.28 -12.45
N LEU A 150 -0.42 -26.99 -11.36
CA LEU A 150 -1.02 -26.72 -10.06
C LEU A 150 -0.14 -25.74 -9.29
N VAL A 151 -0.74 -24.77 -8.59
CA VAL A 151 0.00 -23.78 -7.83
C VAL A 151 -0.56 -23.55 -6.42
N ARG A 152 0.33 -23.14 -5.52
CA ARG A 152 -0.01 -22.41 -4.29
C ARG A 152 0.46 -20.98 -4.43
N TYR A 153 -0.25 -20.04 -3.80
CA TYR A 153 0.17 -18.64 -3.81
C TYR A 153 0.74 -18.21 -2.45
N LEU A 154 1.64 -17.22 -2.48
CA LEU A 154 2.25 -16.66 -1.27
C LEU A 154 1.23 -15.85 -0.48
N LEU A 155 1.03 -16.19 0.80
CA LEU A 155 0.09 -15.50 1.68
C LEU A 155 0.64 -14.16 2.12
N TYR A 156 -0.10 -13.07 1.89
CA TYR A 156 0.18 -11.79 2.53
C TYR A 156 -0.43 -11.75 3.94
N PRO A 157 0.07 -10.88 4.84
CA PRO A 157 -0.52 -10.69 6.17
C PRO A 157 -2.00 -10.31 6.15
N ILE A 158 -2.50 -9.76 5.04
CA ILE A 158 -3.91 -9.41 4.84
C ILE A 158 -4.79 -10.63 4.53
N ASP A 159 -4.20 -11.71 4.03
CA ASP A 159 -4.88 -12.97 3.70
C ASP A 159 -5.06 -13.85 4.97
N LEU A 160 -4.56 -13.40 6.13
CA LEU A 160 -4.68 -14.06 7.42
C LEU A 160 -5.78 -13.37 8.24
N GLU A 161 -6.78 -14.12 8.69
CA GLU A 161 -7.93 -13.57 9.43
C GLU A 161 -7.55 -12.81 10.72
N ASP A 162 -6.40 -13.09 11.34
CA ASP A 162 -5.92 -12.42 12.58
C ASP A 162 -4.67 -11.54 12.38
N GLY A 163 -4.19 -11.37 11.13
CA GLY A 163 -3.12 -10.42 10.78
C GLY A 163 -1.76 -10.60 11.47
N ARG A 164 -1.55 -11.66 12.27
CA ARG A 164 -0.28 -11.99 12.94
C ARG A 164 0.23 -13.34 12.47
N ARG A 165 1.50 -13.39 12.04
CA ARG A 165 2.21 -14.65 11.74
C ARG A 165 2.84 -15.20 13.03
N ARG A 166 2.50 -16.43 13.40
CA ARG A 166 3.30 -17.25 14.32
C ARG A 166 4.46 -17.84 13.52
N ALA A 167 5.58 -18.12 14.20
CA ALA A 167 6.79 -18.66 13.55
C ALA A 167 6.59 -20.04 12.86
N GLY A 168 5.43 -20.70 13.06
CA GLY A 168 5.06 -21.96 12.44
C GLY A 168 3.95 -21.88 11.37
N ASP A 169 3.48 -20.68 11.01
CA ASP A 169 2.42 -20.55 10.00
C ASP A 169 2.96 -20.77 8.59
N LEU A 170 2.16 -21.38 7.71
CA LEU A 170 2.51 -21.61 6.31
C LEU A 170 2.72 -20.26 5.60
N ASN A 171 3.82 -20.13 4.86
CA ASN A 171 4.04 -18.97 3.97
C ASN A 171 3.15 -19.03 2.71
N TRP A 172 2.59 -20.20 2.39
CA TRP A 172 1.86 -20.49 1.17
C TRP A 172 0.40 -20.84 1.45
N SER A 173 -0.47 -20.63 0.47
CA SER A 173 -1.89 -20.98 0.56
C SER A 173 -2.08 -22.45 0.98
N PRO A 174 -3.06 -22.73 1.85
CA PRO A 174 -3.34 -24.10 2.27
C PRO A 174 -3.93 -24.95 1.13
N HIS A 175 -4.70 -24.31 0.24
CA HIS A 175 -5.33 -24.94 -0.93
C HIS A 175 -4.46 -24.82 -2.19
N ILE A 176 -4.75 -25.69 -3.16
CA ILE A 176 -4.13 -25.70 -4.49
C ILE A 176 -5.08 -25.05 -5.49
N TYR A 177 -4.52 -24.40 -6.49
CA TYR A 177 -5.25 -23.68 -7.52
C TYR A 177 -4.78 -24.05 -8.92
N HIS A 178 -5.70 -23.98 -9.89
CA HIS A 178 -5.40 -23.88 -11.31
C HIS A 178 -5.15 -22.43 -11.71
N ILE A 179 -4.35 -22.24 -12.76
CA ILE A 179 -4.23 -20.94 -13.43
C ILE A 179 -5.44 -20.78 -14.36
N ARG A 180 -6.37 -19.91 -13.97
CA ARG A 180 -7.58 -19.61 -14.73
C ARG A 180 -7.29 -18.70 -15.92
N GLU A 181 -6.56 -17.62 -15.67
CA GLU A 181 -6.25 -16.62 -16.68
C GLU A 181 -4.85 -16.05 -16.45
N SER A 182 -4.23 -15.58 -17.53
CA SER A 182 -2.97 -14.86 -17.47
C SER A 182 -2.91 -13.71 -18.45
N MET A 183 -2.35 -12.58 -18.01
CA MET A 183 -2.25 -11.35 -18.77
C MET A 183 -0.79 -10.95 -18.92
N MET A 184 -0.39 -10.67 -20.15
CA MET A 184 0.98 -10.30 -20.51
C MET A 184 0.99 -8.90 -21.14
N GLN A 185 1.90 -8.04 -20.70
CA GLN A 185 2.14 -6.73 -21.30
C GLN A 185 3.64 -6.47 -21.42
N LYS A 186 4.03 -5.66 -22.41
CA LYS A 186 5.44 -5.28 -22.59
C LYS A 186 5.94 -4.56 -21.33
N ASN A 187 7.12 -4.95 -20.83
CA ASN A 187 7.78 -4.35 -19.66
C ASN A 187 6.94 -4.41 -18.36
N GLN A 188 5.99 -5.33 -18.24
CA GLN A 188 5.27 -5.63 -17.00
C GLN A 188 5.33 -7.13 -16.71
N PRO A 189 5.36 -7.55 -15.43
CA PRO A 189 5.33 -8.97 -15.09
C PRO A 189 4.03 -9.62 -15.56
N ILE A 190 4.09 -10.90 -15.91
CA ILE A 190 2.89 -11.67 -16.25
C ILE A 190 2.02 -11.78 -14.99
N LEU A 191 0.74 -11.42 -15.13
CA LEU A 191 -0.26 -11.53 -14.07
C LEU A 191 -1.05 -12.82 -14.25
N TYR A 192 -1.30 -13.54 -13.16
CA TYR A 192 -2.05 -14.79 -13.11
C TYR A 192 -3.27 -14.66 -12.20
N TRP A 193 -4.42 -15.17 -12.65
CA TRP A 193 -5.63 -15.33 -11.84
C TRP A 193 -5.86 -16.81 -11.56
N LEU A 194 -6.29 -17.10 -10.33
CA LEU A 194 -6.33 -18.46 -9.80
C LEU A 194 -7.77 -18.91 -9.54
N GLU A 195 -7.99 -20.21 -9.63
CA GLU A 195 -9.24 -20.89 -9.31
C GLU A 195 -8.95 -22.11 -8.45
N GLU A 196 -9.61 -22.22 -7.30
CA GLU A 196 -9.36 -23.30 -6.34
C GLU A 196 -9.69 -24.65 -6.96
N VAL A 197 -8.81 -25.64 -6.73
CA VAL A 197 -9.10 -27.02 -7.09
C VAL A 197 -10.06 -27.59 -6.05
N PRO A 198 -11.30 -27.97 -6.42
CA PRO A 198 -12.22 -28.57 -5.47
C PRO A 198 -11.71 -29.96 -5.07
N PHE A 199 -11.44 -30.17 -3.78
CA PHE A 199 -11.09 -31.49 -3.24
C PHE A 199 -12.31 -32.13 -2.59
N GLY A 200 -12.83 -33.18 -3.22
CA GLY A 200 -13.90 -34.03 -2.67
C GLY A 200 -15.30 -33.58 -3.07
N LEU A 201 -15.95 -34.40 -3.90
CA LEU A 201 -17.40 -34.40 -4.04
C LEU A 201 -18.00 -34.92 -2.72
N THR A 202 -18.57 -34.03 -1.93
CA THR A 202 -19.70 -34.40 -1.06
C THR A 202 -20.96 -33.97 -1.79
N ASP A 203 -21.99 -34.82 -1.77
CA ASP A 203 -23.26 -34.65 -2.47
C ASP A 203 -24.09 -33.40 -2.06
N ASP A 204 -23.47 -32.43 -1.40
CA ASP A 204 -24.02 -31.11 -1.06
C ASP A 204 -23.51 -30.08 -2.08
N ASP A 205 -24.41 -29.67 -2.98
CA ASP A 205 -24.26 -28.70 -4.09
C ASP A 205 -23.86 -27.25 -3.67
N ASP A 206 -23.32 -27.03 -2.47
CA ASP A 206 -23.03 -25.68 -1.92
C ASP A 206 -21.54 -25.35 -1.76
N TYR A 207 -20.62 -26.16 -2.32
CA TYR A 207 -19.19 -25.81 -2.31
C TYR A 207 -18.91 -24.67 -3.30
N VAL A 208 -18.79 -23.46 -2.77
CA VAL A 208 -18.41 -22.28 -3.56
C VAL A 208 -16.90 -22.34 -3.85
N VAL A 209 -16.56 -22.61 -5.11
CA VAL A 209 -15.18 -22.51 -5.62
C VAL A 209 -14.62 -21.13 -5.31
N LYS A 210 -13.50 -21.05 -4.58
CA LYS A 210 -12.92 -19.76 -4.23
C LYS A 210 -12.00 -19.27 -5.33
N HIS A 211 -12.11 -17.97 -5.58
CA HIS A 211 -11.18 -17.23 -6.40
C HIS A 211 -10.55 -16.15 -5.54
N PRO A 212 -9.21 -16.13 -5.39
CA PRO A 212 -8.56 -14.99 -4.76
C PRO A 212 -8.95 -13.70 -5.49
N GLU A 213 -9.28 -12.64 -4.76
CA GLU A 213 -9.76 -11.37 -5.35
C GLU A 213 -8.68 -10.58 -6.10
N ARG A 214 -7.43 -11.05 -6.10
CA ARG A 214 -6.27 -10.39 -6.71
C ARG A 214 -5.54 -11.30 -7.69
N SER A 215 -4.77 -10.68 -8.59
CA SER A 215 -3.80 -11.37 -9.43
C SER A 215 -2.47 -11.58 -8.72
N PHE A 216 -1.66 -12.49 -9.29
CA PHE A 216 -0.36 -12.90 -8.79
C PHE A 216 0.71 -12.78 -9.86
N VAL A 217 1.96 -12.54 -9.45
CA VAL A 217 3.14 -12.63 -10.32
C VAL A 217 3.82 -13.98 -10.14
N ARG A 218 4.73 -14.35 -11.07
CA ARG A 218 5.42 -15.65 -11.06
C ARG A 218 6.09 -15.99 -9.72
N GLU A 219 6.68 -15.00 -9.04
CA GLU A 219 7.38 -15.15 -7.75
C GLU A 219 6.43 -15.41 -6.59
N GLU A 220 5.16 -15.03 -6.74
CA GLU A 220 4.12 -15.27 -5.75
C GLU A 220 3.47 -16.65 -5.92
N LEU A 221 3.91 -17.45 -6.90
CA LEU A 221 3.37 -18.77 -7.21
C LEU A 221 4.42 -19.85 -7.02
N MET A 222 4.08 -20.85 -6.21
CA MET A 222 4.81 -22.10 -6.08
C MET A 222 4.12 -23.17 -6.91
N VAL A 223 4.80 -23.68 -7.94
CA VAL A 223 4.32 -24.81 -8.73
C VAL A 223 4.38 -26.07 -7.87
N ILE A 224 3.27 -26.81 -7.82
CA ILE A 224 3.12 -28.04 -7.06
C ILE A 224 3.30 -29.21 -8.02
N PRO A 225 4.33 -30.05 -7.84
CA PRO A 225 4.47 -31.31 -8.56
C PRO A 225 3.22 -32.19 -8.38
N PHE A 226 2.78 -32.85 -9.44
CA PHE A 226 1.60 -33.72 -9.43
C PHE A 226 1.68 -34.88 -8.42
N ASP A 227 2.89 -35.27 -8.01
CA ASP A 227 3.21 -36.33 -7.05
C ASP A 227 3.32 -35.84 -5.59
N THR A 228 2.98 -34.57 -5.31
CA THR A 228 3.05 -34.03 -3.96
C THR A 228 1.94 -34.57 -3.07
N GLU A 229 2.29 -35.37 -2.07
CA GLU A 229 1.36 -35.76 -0.99
C GLU A 229 0.92 -34.52 -0.20
N LEU A 230 -0.38 -34.32 -0.07
CA LEU A 230 -0.93 -33.19 0.67
C LEU A 230 -0.88 -33.44 2.17
N PRO A 231 -0.59 -32.42 2.99
CA PRO A 231 -0.67 -32.57 4.43
C PRO A 231 -2.10 -32.94 4.84
N PRO A 232 -2.29 -33.85 5.82
CA PRO A 232 -3.60 -34.24 6.28
C PRO A 232 -4.40 -33.02 6.74
N GLN A 233 -5.68 -32.95 6.33
CA GLN A 233 -6.60 -31.90 6.75
C GLN A 233 -6.71 -31.88 8.28
N TRP A 234 -6.65 -30.69 8.85
CA TRP A 234 -6.70 -30.43 10.28
C TRP A 234 -7.93 -31.09 10.92
N VAL A 235 -7.70 -32.04 11.84
CA VAL A 235 -8.67 -32.38 12.87
C VAL A 235 -8.77 -31.16 13.78
N GLN A 236 -9.86 -30.40 13.69
CA GLN A 236 -10.20 -29.37 14.67
C GLN A 236 -10.42 -30.07 16.02
N ASN A 237 -9.58 -29.74 17.01
CA ASN A 237 -9.87 -29.92 18.44
C ASN A 237 -10.22 -28.56 19.03
#